data_AF-A0A0D6QAA6-F1
#
_entry.id   AF-A0A0D6QAA6-F1
#
_cell.length_a   1.000
_cell.length_b   1.000
_cell.length_c   1.000
_cell.angle_alpha   90.00
_cell.angle_beta   90.00
_cell.angle_gamma   90.00
#
_symmetry.space_group_name_H-M   'P 1'
#
loop_
_entity.id
_entity.type
_entity.pdbx_description
1 polymer ?
#
loop_
_entity_poly.entity_id
_entity_poly.type
_entity_poly.pdbx_seq_one_letter_code
_entity_poly.pdbx_strand_id
1 'polypeptide(L)'
;MGYVSLACFFMPSVDVGHGKSYAMPKDGNSATKMASILVREEMVCMQADFLDAHKRHWSDAEHLFQAQRWANADHLYGMAAECGLKLLMIALGMAYDEMQNRPTKHEDRVHANKAWLRYESYRSGNVSAIGLALSAQNPFADWDVSDRYAAQRNFNRSYVLPHRQGAQAVCDLLKEARREGILG
;
A
#
# COMPACT_ATOMS: atom_id res chain seq x y z
N MET A 1 -18.19 51.61 6.46
CA MET A 1 -19.19 51.15 5.48
C MET A 1 -18.82 49.71 5.13
N GLY A 2 -19.59 48.65 5.33
CA GLY A 2 -20.97 48.46 5.74
C GLY A 2 -21.41 47.09 5.22
N TYR A 3 -21.88 46.24 6.15
CA TYR A 3 -22.81 45.11 6.01
C TYR A 3 -22.48 43.81 5.25
N VAL A 4 -22.75 42.74 6.01
CA VAL A 4 -22.93 41.32 5.74
C VAL A 4 -24.09 41.07 4.75
N SER A 5 -24.03 40.02 3.92
CA SER A 5 -25.25 39.36 3.42
C SER A 5 -25.06 37.86 3.17
N LEU A 6 -26.12 37.11 3.51
CA LEU A 6 -26.26 35.68 3.68
C LEU A 6 -26.62 34.93 2.38
N ALA A 7 -26.12 33.69 2.32
CA ALA A 7 -26.75 32.42 1.88
C ALA A 7 -27.74 32.37 0.70
N CYS A 8 -27.55 31.35 -0.16
CA CYS A 8 -28.61 30.43 -0.59
C CYS A 8 -28.00 29.10 -1.06
N PHE A 9 -28.17 28.06 -0.24
CA PHE A 9 -28.00 26.65 -0.60
C PHE A 9 -29.27 26.22 -1.36
N PHE A 10 -29.11 25.62 -2.54
CA PHE A 10 -30.17 24.95 -3.27
C PHE A 10 -30.12 23.45 -2.93
N MET A 11 -31.14 22.93 -2.25
CA MET A 11 -31.45 21.50 -2.22
C MET A 11 -32.77 21.26 -2.95
N PRO A 12 -32.88 20.26 -3.83
CA PRO A 12 -34.14 19.93 -4.47
C PRO A 12 -35.03 19.11 -3.54
N SER A 13 -36.30 19.54 -3.44
CA SER A 13 -37.39 18.83 -2.79
C SER A 13 -37.70 17.53 -3.53
N VAL A 14 -37.82 16.42 -2.78
CA VAL A 14 -38.39 15.16 -3.29
C VAL A 14 -39.73 14.95 -2.60
N ASP A 15 -40.78 14.94 -3.40
CA ASP A 15 -42.17 14.73 -3.03
C ASP A 15 -42.42 13.22 -2.89
N VAL A 16 -42.91 12.76 -1.74
CA VAL A 16 -43.32 11.35 -1.53
C VAL A 16 -44.74 11.33 -0.98
N GLY A 17 -45.68 11.04 -1.88
CA GLY A 17 -47.06 10.73 -1.54
C GLY A 17 -47.26 9.31 -1.01
N HIS A 18 -48.39 9.14 -0.33
CA HIS A 18 -49.05 7.88 0.09
C HIS A 18 -48.53 7.17 1.37
N GLY A 19 -48.94 7.75 2.50
CA GLY A 19 -49.79 7.08 3.51
C GLY A 19 -49.57 5.60 3.81
N LYS A 20 -48.71 5.32 4.80
CA LYS A 20 -48.95 4.32 5.85
C LYS A 20 -48.55 4.92 7.20
N SER A 21 -49.52 5.09 8.08
CA SER A 21 -49.33 5.54 9.46
C SER A 21 -48.57 4.46 10.23
N TYR A 22 -47.29 4.71 10.51
CA TYR A 22 -46.54 3.99 11.53
C TYR A 22 -46.37 4.92 12.72
N ALA A 23 -46.86 4.48 13.88
CA ALA A 23 -46.71 5.23 15.12
C ALA A 23 -45.22 5.39 15.44
N MET A 24 -44.75 6.64 15.49
CA MET A 24 -43.37 6.97 15.83
C MET A 24 -43.13 6.74 17.34
N PRO A 25 -42.04 6.07 17.74
CA PRO A 25 -41.62 6.02 19.15
C PRO A 25 -41.28 7.44 19.62
N LYS A 26 -41.72 7.81 20.82
CA LYS A 26 -41.61 9.18 21.36
C LYS A 26 -40.28 9.48 22.06
N ASP A 27 -39.26 8.71 21.72
CA ASP A 27 -37.98 8.71 22.38
C ASP A 27 -36.89 8.84 21.32
N GLY A 28 -36.48 10.09 21.08
CA GLY A 28 -35.52 10.53 20.06
C GLY A 28 -34.09 9.98 20.20
N ASN A 29 -33.89 8.95 21.03
CA ASN A 29 -32.62 8.25 21.21
C ASN A 29 -32.62 6.85 20.55
N SER A 30 -33.78 6.32 20.14
CA SER A 30 -33.88 4.97 19.57
C SER A 30 -33.75 4.97 18.03
N ALA A 31 -34.29 5.98 17.34
CA ALA A 31 -34.19 6.09 15.87
C ALA A 31 -32.75 6.31 15.39
N THR A 32 -31.96 7.10 16.12
CA THR A 32 -30.53 7.34 15.85
C THR A 32 -29.67 6.11 16.14
N LYS A 33 -30.11 5.25 17.07
CA LYS A 33 -29.43 3.99 17.39
C LYS A 33 -29.75 2.89 16.38
N MET A 34 -30.95 2.87 15.81
CA MET A 34 -31.30 1.94 14.72
C MET A 34 -30.72 2.35 13.36
N ALA A 35 -30.63 3.65 13.08
CA ALA A 35 -29.97 4.17 11.88
C ALA A 35 -28.44 3.94 11.91
N SER A 36 -27.80 3.95 13.09
CA SER A 36 -26.37 3.63 13.21
C SER A 36 -26.07 2.12 13.19
N ILE A 37 -27.09 1.28 13.42
CA ILE A 37 -26.98 -0.19 13.37
C ILE A 37 -27.16 -0.72 11.93
N LEU A 38 -27.83 0.02 11.05
CA LEU A 38 -28.14 -0.41 9.68
C LEU A 38 -27.32 0.24 8.57
N VAL A 39 -26.40 1.17 8.89
CA VAL A 39 -25.36 1.67 7.96
C VAL A 39 -23.97 1.21 8.42
N ARG A 40 -23.89 -0.01 8.96
CA ARG A 40 -22.69 -0.83 8.78
C ARG A 40 -22.89 -1.63 7.48
N GLU A 41 -23.08 -0.90 6.37
CA GLU A 41 -22.60 -1.42 5.10
C GLU A 41 -21.14 -1.75 5.35
N GLU A 42 -20.75 -2.97 5.00
CA GLU A 42 -19.39 -3.42 4.99
C GLU A 42 -18.56 -2.37 4.26
N MET A 43 -17.90 -1.49 5.02
CA MET A 43 -16.78 -0.74 4.52
C MET A 43 -15.71 -1.79 4.31
N VAL A 44 -15.78 -2.47 3.16
CA VAL A 44 -14.75 -3.38 2.67
C VAL A 44 -13.53 -2.48 2.53
N CYS A 45 -12.72 -2.39 3.58
CA CYS A 45 -11.44 -1.75 3.46
C CYS A 45 -10.67 -2.60 2.45
N MET A 46 -10.12 -1.98 1.40
CA MET A 46 -9.27 -2.72 0.48
C MET A 46 -8.00 -3.10 1.24
N GLN A 47 -7.97 -4.33 1.74
CA GLN A 47 -6.81 -4.89 2.43
C GLN A 47 -5.62 -4.93 1.48
N ALA A 48 -4.42 -4.71 2.00
CA ALA A 48 -3.21 -4.78 1.19
C ALA A 48 -2.96 -6.21 0.73
N ASP A 49 -3.04 -6.41 -0.57
CA ASP A 49 -2.43 -7.55 -1.25
C ASP A 49 -1.02 -7.15 -1.70
N PHE A 50 -0.04 -7.37 -0.82
CA PHE A 50 1.37 -7.08 -1.14
C PHE A 50 1.89 -7.94 -2.30
N LEU A 51 1.34 -9.13 -2.49
CA LEU A 51 1.80 -10.03 -3.54
C LEU A 51 1.32 -9.56 -4.92
N ASP A 52 0.04 -9.24 -5.04
CA ASP A 52 -0.51 -8.64 -6.26
C ASP A 52 0.17 -7.30 -6.56
N ALA A 53 0.29 -6.42 -5.55
CA ALA A 53 0.98 -5.15 -5.69
C ALA A 53 2.42 -5.31 -6.19
N HIS A 54 3.19 -6.24 -5.61
CA HIS A 54 4.54 -6.57 -6.09
C HIS A 54 4.53 -6.99 -7.57
N LYS A 55 3.66 -7.94 -7.94
CA LYS A 55 3.60 -8.49 -9.32
C LYS A 55 3.25 -7.41 -10.35
N ARG A 56 2.20 -6.61 -10.09
CA ARG A 56 1.77 -5.57 -11.03
C ARG A 56 2.83 -4.47 -11.16
N HIS A 57 3.42 -4.04 -10.03
CA HIS A 57 4.49 -3.03 -10.06
C HIS A 57 5.74 -3.51 -10.79
N TRP A 58 6.16 -4.75 -10.55
CA TRP A 58 7.27 -5.36 -11.29
C TRP A 58 6.98 -5.44 -12.79
N SER A 59 5.81 -5.98 -13.16
CA SER A 59 5.40 -6.11 -14.56
C SER A 59 5.40 -4.76 -15.26
N ASP A 60 4.74 -3.76 -14.69
CA ASP A 60 4.65 -2.42 -15.28
C ASP A 60 6.03 -1.74 -15.36
N ALA A 61 6.89 -1.93 -14.33
CA ALA A 61 8.26 -1.41 -14.34
C ALA A 61 9.06 -1.97 -15.51
N GLU A 62 8.98 -3.28 -15.77
CA GLU A 62 9.67 -3.91 -16.90
C GLU A 62 9.17 -3.36 -18.24
N HIS A 63 7.85 -3.21 -18.43
CA HIS A 63 7.30 -2.62 -19.65
C HIS A 63 7.80 -1.18 -19.86
N LEU A 64 7.79 -0.36 -18.81
CA LEU A 64 8.27 1.02 -18.87
C LEU A 64 9.77 1.11 -19.10
N PHE A 65 10.55 0.19 -18.53
CA PHE A 65 11.99 0.12 -18.75
C PHE A 65 12.32 -0.20 -20.21
N GLN A 66 11.61 -1.15 -20.83
CA GLN A 66 11.77 -1.44 -22.26
C GLN A 66 11.37 -0.24 -23.13
N ALA A 67 10.34 0.51 -22.74
CA ALA A 67 9.91 1.74 -23.39
C ALA A 67 10.78 2.97 -23.05
N GLN A 68 11.91 2.79 -22.34
CA GLN A 68 12.83 3.86 -21.93
C GLN A 68 12.19 4.96 -21.07
N ARG A 69 11.09 4.65 -20.39
CA ARG A 69 10.39 5.52 -19.43
C ARG A 69 11.05 5.43 -18.05
N TRP A 70 12.33 5.79 -17.98
CA TRP A 70 13.21 5.54 -16.83
C TRP A 70 12.64 5.98 -15.49
N ALA A 71 12.21 7.24 -15.35
CA ALA A 71 11.71 7.77 -14.08
C ALA A 71 10.53 6.95 -13.51
N ASN A 72 9.60 6.56 -14.37
CA ASN A 72 8.43 5.80 -13.92
C ASN A 72 8.78 4.33 -13.67
N ALA A 73 9.65 3.74 -14.50
CA ALA A 73 10.15 2.38 -14.26
C ALA A 73 10.87 2.30 -12.90
N ASP A 74 11.73 3.28 -12.61
CA ASP A 74 12.48 3.39 -11.37
C ASP A 74 11.59 3.45 -10.13
N HIS A 75 10.57 4.32 -10.18
CA HIS A 75 9.59 4.42 -9.11
C HIS A 75 8.88 3.08 -8.88
N LEU A 76 8.48 2.39 -9.95
CA LEU A 76 7.81 1.10 -9.83
C LEU A 76 8.73 -0.03 -9.37
N TYR A 77 10.03 -0.03 -9.68
CA TYR A 77 10.97 -0.99 -9.10
C TYR A 77 11.08 -0.84 -7.58
N GLY A 78 11.11 0.40 -7.08
CA GLY A 78 11.08 0.65 -5.64
C GLY A 78 9.79 0.14 -4.99
N MET A 79 8.63 0.45 -5.58
CA MET A 79 7.34 -0.06 -5.08
C MET A 79 7.27 -1.59 -5.11
N ALA A 80 7.75 -2.22 -6.18
CA ALA A 80 7.79 -3.68 -6.30
C ALA A 80 8.68 -4.31 -5.20
N ALA A 81 9.90 -3.78 -5.01
CA ALA A 81 10.80 -4.25 -3.97
C ALA A 81 10.22 -4.07 -2.57
N GLU A 82 9.66 -2.90 -2.26
CA GLU A 82 8.99 -2.63 -0.99
C GLU A 82 7.87 -3.63 -0.70
N CYS A 83 6.96 -3.85 -1.66
CA CYS A 83 5.84 -4.77 -1.47
C CYS A 83 6.32 -6.21 -1.26
N GLY A 84 7.28 -6.68 -2.04
CA GLY A 84 7.81 -8.04 -1.90
C GLY A 84 8.54 -8.26 -0.58
N LEU A 85 9.34 -7.28 -0.13
CA LEU A 85 10.01 -7.35 1.17
C LEU A 85 9.02 -7.30 2.33
N LYS A 86 7.99 -6.45 2.27
CA LYS A 86 6.95 -6.41 3.31
C LYS A 86 6.17 -7.72 3.40
N LEU A 87 5.84 -8.35 2.27
CA LEU A 87 5.23 -9.68 2.26
C LEU A 87 6.09 -10.71 2.98
N LEU A 88 7.40 -10.76 2.68
CA LEU A 88 8.32 -11.65 3.37
C LEU A 88 8.43 -11.32 4.86
N MET A 89 8.50 -10.05 5.22
CA MET A 89 8.54 -9.62 6.63
C MET A 89 7.29 -10.08 7.38
N ILE A 90 6.09 -9.98 6.79
CA ILE A 90 4.84 -10.51 7.39
C ILE A 90 4.97 -12.02 7.62
N ALA A 91 5.43 -12.77 6.61
CA ALA A 91 5.63 -14.21 6.72
C ALA A 91 6.68 -14.59 7.79
N LEU A 92 7.62 -13.69 8.08
CA LEU A 92 8.63 -13.83 9.11
C LEU A 92 8.24 -13.23 10.46
N GLY A 93 6.98 -12.82 10.64
CA GLY A 93 6.43 -12.39 11.93
C GLY A 93 6.33 -10.88 12.15
N MET A 94 6.43 -10.06 11.10
CA MET A 94 6.09 -8.64 11.19
C MET A 94 4.58 -8.48 11.46
N ALA A 95 4.25 -7.87 12.58
CA ALA A 95 2.86 -7.58 12.93
C ALA A 95 2.25 -6.51 12.00
N TYR A 96 1.08 -6.81 11.44
CA TYR A 96 0.38 -5.97 10.48
C TYR A 96 -1.04 -5.67 10.97
N ASP A 97 -1.46 -4.41 10.84
CA ASP A 97 -2.81 -3.96 11.17
C ASP A 97 -3.63 -3.94 9.86
N GLU A 98 -4.46 -4.97 9.67
CA GLU A 98 -5.33 -5.10 8.48
C GLU A 98 -6.40 -4.01 8.41
N MET A 99 -6.85 -3.49 9.56
CA MET A 99 -7.86 -2.42 9.60
C MET A 99 -7.29 -1.08 9.16
N GLN A 100 -6.04 -0.81 9.51
CA GLN A 100 -5.33 0.43 9.16
C GLN A 100 -4.42 0.28 7.94
N ASN A 101 -4.37 -0.93 7.37
CA ASN A 101 -3.57 -1.30 6.22
C ASN A 101 -2.08 -0.89 6.33
N ARG A 102 -1.46 -1.18 7.49
CA ARG A 102 -0.06 -0.80 7.75
C ARG A 102 0.62 -1.68 8.79
N PRO A 103 1.96 -1.79 8.78
CA PRO A 103 2.69 -2.39 9.89
C PRO A 103 2.35 -1.71 11.22
N THR A 104 2.19 -2.51 12.28
CA THR A 104 1.85 -1.97 13.61
C THR A 104 3.00 -1.12 14.15
N LYS A 105 4.23 -1.60 14.00
CA LYS A 105 5.46 -0.89 14.38
C LYS A 105 5.80 0.20 13.36
N HIS A 106 6.10 1.40 13.87
CA HIS A 106 6.43 2.55 13.02
C HIS A 106 7.71 2.34 12.21
N GLU A 107 8.72 1.65 12.78
CA GLU A 107 10.00 1.34 12.11
C GLU A 107 9.87 0.45 10.86
N ASP A 108 8.73 -0.23 10.69
CA ASP A 108 8.43 -1.05 9.51
C ASP A 108 7.60 -0.30 8.46
N ARG A 109 7.14 0.91 8.78
CA ARG A 109 6.41 1.79 7.85
C ARG A 109 7.38 2.57 6.98
N VAL A 110 8.25 1.83 6.32
CA VAL A 110 9.34 2.38 5.50
C VAL A 110 9.16 2.00 4.04
N HIS A 111 9.90 2.71 3.19
CA HIS A 111 9.96 2.46 1.77
C HIS A 111 11.18 1.63 1.37
N ALA A 112 11.32 1.30 0.08
CA ALA A 112 12.37 0.43 -0.46
C ALA A 112 13.78 0.75 0.08
N ASN A 113 14.13 2.03 0.18
CA ASN A 113 15.42 2.51 0.66
C ASN A 113 15.80 2.08 2.08
N LYS A 114 14.82 1.74 2.92
CA LYS A 114 15.02 1.23 4.28
C LYS A 114 14.46 -0.18 4.47
N ALA A 115 13.51 -0.60 3.62
CA ALA A 115 12.88 -1.91 3.68
C ALA A 115 13.90 -3.05 3.54
N TRP A 116 14.95 -2.86 2.74
CA TRP A 116 16.03 -3.84 2.57
C TRP A 116 16.68 -4.22 3.90
N LEU A 117 17.06 -3.22 4.71
CA LEU A 117 17.65 -3.44 6.03
C LEU A 117 16.63 -3.98 7.03
N ARG A 118 15.39 -3.49 6.97
CA ARG A 118 14.31 -3.98 7.84
C ARG A 118 14.04 -5.46 7.61
N TYR A 119 13.98 -5.89 6.35
CA TYR A 119 13.84 -7.30 5.98
C TYR A 119 14.94 -8.16 6.60
N GLU A 120 16.20 -7.72 6.50
CA GLU A 120 17.33 -8.47 7.06
C GLU A 120 17.22 -8.66 8.58
N SER A 121 16.65 -7.70 9.31
CA SER A 121 16.39 -7.85 10.76
C SER A 121 15.36 -8.94 11.10
N TYR A 122 14.35 -9.14 10.24
CA TYR A 122 13.39 -10.24 10.39
C TYR A 122 13.97 -11.59 9.95
N ARG A 123 14.74 -11.58 8.86
CA ARG A 123 15.38 -12.79 8.31
C ARG A 123 16.43 -13.36 9.26
N SER A 124 17.35 -12.53 9.76
CA SER A 124 18.43 -12.95 10.66
C SER A 124 17.93 -13.52 11.99
N GLY A 125 16.74 -13.11 12.45
CA GLY A 125 16.08 -13.67 13.63
C GLY A 125 15.34 -14.99 13.39
N ASN A 126 15.32 -15.52 12.16
CA ASN A 126 14.51 -16.66 11.78
C ASN A 126 15.30 -17.77 11.07
N VAL A 127 15.43 -18.93 11.72
CA VAL A 127 16.18 -20.09 11.22
C VAL A 127 15.60 -20.64 9.92
N SER A 128 14.29 -20.54 9.69
CA SER A 128 13.68 -21.01 8.43
C SER A 128 14.04 -20.12 7.24
N ALA A 129 14.54 -18.90 7.48
CA ALA A 129 14.84 -17.91 6.44
C ALA A 129 16.34 -17.84 6.07
N ILE A 130 17.16 -18.82 6.48
CA ILE A 130 18.60 -18.85 6.19
C ILE A 130 18.87 -18.77 4.68
N GLY A 131 18.08 -19.46 3.86
CA GLY A 131 18.20 -19.48 2.40
C GLY A 131 17.74 -18.20 1.69
N LEU A 132 17.12 -17.25 2.40
CA LEU A 132 16.53 -16.05 1.80
C LEU A 132 17.42 -14.80 1.92
N ALA A 133 18.74 -14.97 1.96
CA ALA A 133 19.64 -13.84 2.15
C ALA A 133 19.68 -12.90 0.93
N LEU A 134 19.73 -11.60 1.21
CA LEU A 134 20.02 -10.56 0.21
C LEU A 134 21.50 -10.15 0.25
N SER A 135 21.95 -9.48 -0.80
CA SER A 135 23.21 -8.73 -0.77
C SER A 135 23.20 -7.72 0.38
N ALA A 136 24.33 -7.59 1.08
CA ALA A 136 24.51 -6.58 2.12
C ALA A 136 24.43 -5.14 1.56
N GLN A 137 24.81 -4.95 0.28
CA GLN A 137 24.64 -3.67 -0.39
C GLN A 137 23.17 -3.50 -0.79
N ASN A 138 22.52 -2.48 -0.23
CA ASN A 138 21.16 -2.09 -0.60
C ASN A 138 21.18 -1.38 -1.96
N PRO A 139 20.54 -1.92 -3.01
CA PRO A 139 20.47 -1.29 -4.32
C PRO A 139 19.63 -0.01 -4.31
N PHE A 140 18.71 0.15 -3.36
CA PHE A 140 17.77 1.28 -3.26
C PHE A 140 18.22 2.36 -2.28
N ALA A 141 19.50 2.39 -1.89
CA ALA A 141 19.98 3.32 -0.86
C ALA A 141 19.80 4.79 -1.27
N ASP A 142 19.80 5.09 -2.56
CA ASP A 142 19.61 6.41 -3.16
C ASP A 142 18.22 6.61 -3.82
N TRP A 143 17.31 5.64 -3.66
CA TRP A 143 15.93 5.76 -4.09
C TRP A 143 15.08 6.42 -2.99
N ASP A 144 14.12 7.27 -3.34
CA ASP A 144 13.07 7.72 -2.41
C ASP A 144 11.70 7.78 -3.08
N VAL A 145 10.64 7.54 -2.32
CA VAL A 145 9.26 7.64 -2.84
C VAL A 145 8.99 9.04 -3.41
N SER A 146 9.69 10.07 -2.93
CA SER A 146 9.58 11.46 -3.36
C SER A 146 10.18 11.71 -4.74
N ASP A 147 10.97 10.79 -5.28
CA ASP A 147 11.53 10.86 -6.65
C ASP A 147 10.43 10.88 -7.72
N ARG A 148 9.19 10.51 -7.35
CA ARG A 148 7.98 10.73 -8.18
C ARG A 148 7.78 12.18 -8.63
N TYR A 149 8.38 13.15 -7.94
CA TYR A 149 8.33 14.57 -8.28
C TYR A 149 9.59 15.08 -8.98
N ALA A 150 10.66 14.27 -9.03
CA ALA A 150 11.90 14.66 -9.69
C ALA A 150 11.70 14.76 -11.20
N ALA A 151 12.48 15.65 -11.84
CA ALA A 151 12.41 15.82 -13.28
C ALA A 151 12.91 14.57 -14.00
N GLN A 152 12.19 14.09 -15.02
CA GLN A 152 12.53 12.86 -15.75
C GLN A 152 13.95 12.86 -16.33
N ARG A 153 14.51 14.04 -16.64
CA ARG A 153 15.89 14.21 -17.12
C ARG A 153 16.98 13.74 -16.13
N ASN A 154 16.62 13.58 -14.85
CA ASN A 154 17.54 13.09 -13.82
C ASN A 154 17.72 11.57 -13.91
N PHE A 155 16.86 10.87 -14.66
CA PHE A 155 16.85 9.42 -14.75
C PHE A 155 17.41 8.97 -16.09
N ASN A 156 18.30 7.99 -16.04
CA ASN A 156 18.85 7.32 -17.21
C ASN A 156 18.98 5.83 -16.91
N ARG A 157 19.32 5.05 -17.94
CA ARG A 157 19.43 3.60 -17.80
C ARG A 157 20.42 3.17 -16.72
N SER A 158 21.58 3.82 -16.58
CA SER A 158 22.57 3.46 -15.56
C SER A 158 22.09 3.73 -14.13
N TYR A 159 21.25 4.74 -13.94
CA TYR A 159 20.64 5.04 -12.65
C TYR A 159 19.56 4.01 -12.27
N VAL A 160 18.71 3.62 -13.22
CA VAL A 160 17.58 2.71 -12.95
C VAL A 160 17.98 1.23 -12.90
N LEU A 161 19.07 0.85 -13.57
CA LEU A 161 19.47 -0.55 -13.71
C LEU A 161 19.78 -1.25 -12.35
N PRO A 162 20.48 -0.63 -11.39
CA PRO A 162 20.65 -1.20 -10.05
C PRO A 162 19.33 -1.45 -9.32
N HIS A 163 18.38 -0.52 -9.39
CA HIS A 163 17.05 -0.68 -8.79
C HIS A 163 16.27 -1.84 -9.43
N ARG A 164 16.32 -1.97 -10.76
CA ARG A 164 15.77 -3.12 -11.48
C ARG A 164 16.36 -4.45 -10.97
N GLN A 165 17.69 -4.52 -10.84
CA GLN A 165 18.38 -5.71 -10.34
C GLN A 165 17.99 -6.03 -8.88
N GLY A 166 17.84 -5.01 -8.04
CA GLY A 166 17.35 -5.16 -6.68
C GLY A 166 15.91 -5.71 -6.62
N ALA A 167 15.01 -5.18 -7.43
CA ALA A 167 13.63 -5.69 -7.52
C ALA A 167 13.57 -7.12 -8.08
N GLN A 168 14.44 -7.47 -9.03
CA GLN A 168 14.57 -8.85 -9.52
C GLN A 168 15.03 -9.81 -8.42
N ALA A 169 16.00 -9.41 -7.58
CA ALA A 169 16.43 -10.23 -6.45
C ALA A 169 15.28 -10.51 -5.48
N VAL A 170 14.40 -9.52 -5.24
CA VAL A 170 13.18 -9.72 -4.44
C VAL A 170 12.21 -10.69 -5.13
N CYS A 171 12.02 -10.60 -6.45
CA CYS A 171 11.22 -11.57 -7.20
C CYS A 171 11.73 -13.01 -6.99
N ASP A 172 13.05 -13.19 -7.02
CA ASP A 172 13.67 -14.51 -6.86
C ASP A 172 13.55 -15.02 -5.43
N LEU A 173 13.67 -14.16 -4.42
CA LEU A 173 13.36 -14.51 -3.03
C LEU A 173 11.91 -14.93 -2.82
N LEU A 174 10.94 -14.28 -3.48
CA LEU A 174 9.54 -14.69 -3.36
C LEU A 174 9.29 -16.08 -3.96
N LYS A 175 9.99 -16.42 -5.07
CA LYS A 175 9.94 -17.77 -5.64
C LYS A 175 10.56 -18.80 -4.70
N GLU A 176 11.69 -18.44 -4.09
CA GLU A 176 12.39 -19.25 -3.10
C GLU A 176 11.52 -19.51 -1.87
N ALA A 177 10.97 -18.46 -1.27
CA ALA A 177 10.13 -18.57 -0.08
C ALA A 177 8.87 -19.41 -0.31
N ARG A 178 8.30 -19.39 -1.52
CA ARG A 178 7.22 -20.32 -1.88
C ARG A 178 7.68 -21.77 -1.97
N ARG A 179 8.85 -22.01 -2.56
CA ARG A 179 9.40 -23.37 -2.69
C ARG A 179 9.70 -23.98 -1.32
N GLU A 180 10.20 -23.16 -0.40
CA GLU A 180 10.49 -23.55 0.99
C GLU A 180 9.24 -23.56 1.89
N GLY A 181 8.06 -23.23 1.35
CA GLY A 181 6.78 -23.25 2.11
C GLY A 181 6.62 -22.12 3.13
N ILE A 182 7.45 -21.08 3.07
CA ILE A 182 7.36 -19.87 3.93
C ILE A 182 6.20 -18.98 3.47
N LEU A 183 5.98 -18.90 2.16
CA LEU A 183 4.82 -18.24 1.57
C LEU A 183 3.85 -19.30 1.04
N GLY A 184 2.58 -19.18 1.45
CA GLY A 184 1.47 -19.97 0.92
C GLY A 184 1.03 -19.57 -0.49
#